data_AF-A0A0H4QIJ8-F1
#
_entry.id   AF-A0A0H4QIJ8-F1
#
_cell.length_a   1.000
_cell.length_b   1.000
_cell.length_c   1.000
_cell.angle_alpha   90.00
_cell.angle_beta   90.00
_cell.angle_gamma   90.00
#
_symmetry.space_group_name_H-M   'P 1'
#
loop_
_entity.id
_entity.type
_entity.pdbx_description
1 polymer ?
#
loop_
_entity_poly.entity_id
_entity_poly.type
_entity_poly.pdbx_seq_one_letter_code
_entity_poly.pdbx_strand_id
1 'polypeptide(L)'
;MINEDDYLIFPFEFNEFPKVRIHKIRNNNEYILTDDGIIIEFLRANKVEDDAIKRIADKYSVKLLDNQLQIQTPINELKMGKDRMLQTILELKAQ
;
A
#
# COMPACT_ATOMS: atom_id res chain seq x y z
N MET A 1 -19.08 -2.94 -13.15
CA MET A 1 -18.71 -1.56 -12.79
C MET A 1 -17.75 -1.65 -11.61
N ILE A 2 -16.57 -1.03 -11.71
CA ILE A 2 -15.67 -0.89 -10.56
C ILE A 2 -16.31 0.17 -9.65
N ASN A 3 -16.64 -0.18 -8.41
CA ASN A 3 -17.16 0.80 -7.47
C ASN A 3 -15.98 1.63 -6.94
N GLU A 4 -15.97 2.93 -7.20
CA GLU A 4 -14.87 3.80 -6.75
C GLU A 4 -14.74 3.83 -5.22
N ASP A 5 -15.83 3.52 -4.51
CA ASP A 5 -15.83 3.38 -3.04
C ASP A 5 -14.97 2.20 -2.54
N ASP A 6 -14.63 1.25 -3.41
CA ASP A 6 -13.75 0.11 -3.08
C ASP A 6 -12.28 0.51 -3.10
N TYR A 7 -11.96 1.75 -3.49
CA TYR A 7 -10.60 2.22 -3.66
C TYR A 7 -10.31 3.43 -2.78
N LEU A 8 -9.06 3.51 -2.36
CA LEU A 8 -8.45 4.72 -1.84
C LEU A 8 -7.51 5.23 -2.91
N ILE A 9 -7.82 6.42 -3.41
CA ILE A 9 -7.03 7.08 -4.43
C ILE A 9 -6.22 8.15 -3.73
N PHE A 10 -4.91 8.01 -3.75
CA PHE A 10 -4.01 9.04 -3.27
C PHE A 10 -3.53 9.88 -4.45
N PRO A 11 -3.81 11.20 -4.47
CA PRO A 11 -3.51 12.07 -5.60
C PRO A 11 -2.06 12.56 -5.54
N PHE A 12 -1.11 11.63 -5.41
CA PHE A 12 0.31 11.94 -5.54
C PHE A 12 0.95 11.02 -6.56
N GLU A 13 1.96 11.56 -7.23
CA GLU A 13 2.72 10.83 -8.23
C GLU A 13 3.72 9.89 -7.53
N PHE A 14 3.70 8.62 -7.90
CA PHE A 14 4.76 7.69 -7.55
C PHE A 14 5.59 7.47 -8.81
N ASN A 15 6.59 8.34 -9.01
CA ASN A 15 7.39 8.38 -10.23
C ASN A 15 6.49 8.50 -11.48
N GLU A 16 6.47 7.49 -12.35
CA GLU A 16 5.67 7.50 -13.60
C GLU A 16 4.16 7.26 -13.37
N PHE A 17 3.74 6.88 -12.16
CA PHE A 17 2.33 6.62 -11.86
C PHE A 17 1.65 7.89 -11.34
N PRO A 18 0.63 8.43 -12.04
CA PRO A 18 0.01 9.71 -11.69
C PRO A 18 -0.82 9.66 -10.39
N LYS A 19 -1.16 8.45 -9.92
CA LYS A 19 -1.91 8.22 -8.70
C LYS A 19 -1.61 6.83 -8.15
N VAL A 20 -1.64 6.70 -6.84
CA VAL A 20 -1.59 5.40 -6.17
C VAL A 20 -3.00 4.96 -5.80
N ARG A 21 -3.35 3.73 -6.16
CA ARG A 21 -4.62 3.10 -5.83
C ARG A 21 -4.40 1.99 -4.80
N ILE A 22 -5.19 2.03 -3.74
CA ILE A 22 -5.23 0.97 -2.72
C ILE A 22 -6.65 0.42 -2.68
N HIS A 23 -6.80 -0.86 -3.01
CA HIS A 23 -8.02 -1.62 -2.82
C HIS A 23 -8.35 -1.68 -1.33
N LYS A 24 -9.62 -1.42 -0.99
CA LYS A 24 -10.18 -1.51 0.36
C LYS A 24 -11.23 -2.60 0.37
N ILE A 25 -10.85 -3.78 0.86
CA ILE A 25 -11.73 -4.95 0.95
C ILE A 25 -12.30 -5.01 2.37
N ARG A 26 -13.63 -4.97 2.50
CA ARG A 26 -14.29 -5.15 3.79
C ARG A 26 -14.42 -6.64 4.11
N ASN A 27 -13.97 -7.06 5.28
CA ASN A 27 -14.16 -8.41 5.79
C ASN A 27 -14.62 -8.34 7.25
N ASN A 28 -15.90 -8.64 7.51
CA ASN A 28 -16.50 -8.56 8.83
C ASN A 28 -16.27 -7.21 9.53
N ASN A 29 -15.48 -7.20 10.61
CA ASN A 29 -15.17 -6.02 11.42
C ASN A 29 -13.82 -5.38 11.05
N GLU A 30 -13.25 -5.76 9.91
CA GLU A 30 -11.94 -5.32 9.44
C GLU A 30 -11.99 -4.83 7.98
N TYR A 31 -11.01 -4.02 7.63
CA TYR A 31 -10.62 -3.73 6.27
C TYR A 31 -9.26 -4.35 5.98
N ILE A 32 -9.14 -4.92 4.78
CA ILE A 32 -7.87 -5.25 4.15
C ILE A 32 -7.59 -4.16 3.13
N LEU A 33 -6.48 -3.46 3.30
CA LEU A 33 -5.99 -2.48 2.34
C LEU A 33 -4.83 -3.11 1.58
N THR A 34 -4.89 -3.12 0.25
CA THR A 34 -3.83 -3.69 -0.59
C THR A 34 -3.61 -2.84 -1.84
N ASP A 35 -2.36 -2.73 -2.31
CA ASP A 35 -2.09 -2.09 -3.59
C ASP A 35 -2.22 -3.07 -4.77
N ASP A 36 -2.12 -2.53 -5.99
CA ASP A 36 -2.17 -3.32 -7.23
C ASP A 36 -0.87 -4.08 -7.53
N GLY A 37 0.19 -3.84 -6.74
CA GLY A 37 1.53 -4.42 -6.85
C GLY A 37 2.51 -3.64 -7.73
N ILE A 38 1.99 -2.64 -8.45
CA ILE A 38 2.74 -1.73 -9.32
C ILE A 38 3.90 -1.05 -8.57
N ILE A 39 3.71 -0.72 -7.28
CA ILE A 39 4.75 -0.09 -6.46
C ILE A 39 5.93 -1.04 -6.28
N ILE A 40 5.68 -2.32 -5.99
CA ILE A 40 6.72 -3.32 -5.75
C ILE A 40 7.44 -3.66 -7.05
N GLU A 41 6.73 -3.81 -8.17
CA GLU A 41 7.33 -4.02 -9.49
C GLU A 41 8.31 -2.90 -9.84
N PHE A 42 7.90 -1.66 -9.60
CA PHE A 42 8.75 -0.50 -9.83
C PHE A 42 10.01 -0.53 -8.96
N LEU A 43 9.87 -0.79 -7.65
CA LEU A 43 11.01 -0.82 -6.74
C LEU A 43 12.02 -1.90 -7.14
N ARG A 44 11.53 -3.10 -7.50
CA ARG A 44 12.36 -4.20 -8.00
C ARG A 44 13.05 -3.86 -9.31
N ALA A 45 12.35 -3.22 -10.25
CA ALA A 45 12.94 -2.75 -11.51
C ALA A 45 14.07 -1.72 -11.29
N ASN A 46 13.99 -0.95 -10.19
CA ASN A 46 15.01 0.01 -9.77
C ASN A 46 16.05 -0.61 -8.80
N LYS A 47 16.10 -1.93 -8.67
CA LYS A 47 17.07 -2.68 -7.85
C LYS A 47 16.99 -2.36 -6.35
N VAL A 48 15.81 -1.97 -5.86
CA VAL A 48 15.56 -1.94 -4.42
C VAL A 48 15.38 -3.38 -3.94
N GLU A 49 16.23 -3.81 -3.03
CA GLU A 49 16.23 -5.17 -2.49
C GLU A 49 14.96 -5.46 -1.68
N ASP A 50 14.40 -6.67 -1.83
CA ASP A 50 13.18 -7.10 -1.13
C ASP A 50 13.30 -6.98 0.40
N ASP A 51 14.50 -7.19 0.96
CA ASP A 51 14.76 -7.00 2.39
C ASP A 51 14.59 -5.54 2.84
N ALA A 52 14.97 -4.58 2.01
CA ALA A 52 14.79 -3.17 2.30
C ALA A 52 13.30 -2.79 2.23
N ILE A 53 12.59 -3.29 1.21
CA ILE A 53 11.15 -3.10 1.06
C ILE A 53 10.41 -3.66 2.27
N LYS A 54 10.70 -4.91 2.62
CA LYS A 54 10.08 -5.61 3.75
C LYS A 54 10.34 -4.89 5.07
N ARG A 55 11.58 -4.44 5.33
CA ARG A 55 11.93 -3.69 6.54
C ARG A 55 11.11 -2.40 6.68
N ILE A 56 10.93 -1.66 5.59
CA ILE A 56 10.13 -0.42 5.60
C ILE A 56 8.64 -0.74 5.79
N ALA A 57 8.12 -1.77 5.13
CA ALA A 57 6.73 -2.20 5.31
C ALA A 57 6.46 -2.63 6.77
N ASP A 58 7.34 -3.47 7.34
CA ASP A 58 7.21 -3.99 8.70
C ASP A 58 7.23 -2.86 9.75
N LYS A 59 8.02 -1.80 9.54
CA LYS A 59 8.07 -0.59 10.39
C LYS A 59 6.68 0.04 10.60
N TYR A 60 5.80 -0.05 9.60
CA TYR A 60 4.44 0.49 9.64
C TYR A 60 3.36 -0.57 9.78
N SER A 61 3.73 -1.81 10.12
CA SER A 61 2.80 -2.96 10.19
C SER A 61 2.09 -3.25 8.86
N VAL A 62 2.73 -2.92 7.74
CA VAL A 62 2.32 -3.31 6.38
C VAL A 62 3.13 -4.55 6.01
N LYS A 63 2.47 -5.53 5.41
CA LYS A 63 3.11 -6.76 4.96
C LYS A 63 3.42 -6.66 3.47
N LEU A 64 4.61 -7.07 3.07
CA LEU A 64 4.89 -7.43 1.69
C LEU A 64 4.44 -8.88 1.46
N LEU A 65 3.42 -9.08 0.63
CA LEU A 65 2.90 -10.39 0.23
C LEU A 65 3.11 -10.53 -1.29
N ASP A 66 4.02 -11.42 -1.68
CA ASP A 66 4.46 -11.63 -3.07
C ASP A 66 4.94 -10.36 -3.78
N ASN A 67 4.00 -9.61 -4.34
CA ASN A 67 4.24 -8.39 -5.09
C ASN A 67 3.34 -7.24 -4.63
N GLN A 68 2.70 -7.34 -3.47
CA GLN A 68 1.74 -6.37 -2.97
C GLN A 68 2.04 -5.97 -1.52
N LEU A 69 1.75 -4.71 -1.20
CA LEU A 69 1.70 -4.20 0.16
C LEU A 69 0.29 -4.38 0.71
N GLN A 70 0.18 -5.00 1.89
CA GLN A 70 -1.10 -5.26 2.52
C GLN A 70 -1.11 -4.89 4.01
N ILE A 71 -2.18 -4.25 4.48
CA ILE A 71 -2.46 -4.09 5.91
C ILE A 71 -3.89 -4.52 6.22
N GLN A 72 -4.06 -5.17 7.37
CA GLN A 72 -5.37 -5.47 7.95
C GLN A 72 -5.60 -4.52 9.12
N THR A 73 -6.77 -3.89 9.18
CA THR A 73 -7.09 -2.91 10.21
C THR A 73 -8.56 -3.01 10.61
N PRO A 74 -8.90 -2.86 11.91
CA PRO A 74 -10.28 -2.75 12.34
C PRO A 74 -11.05 -1.63 11.61
N ILE A 75 -12.35 -1.79 11.40
CA ILE A 75 -13.18 -0.79 10.69
C ILE A 75 -13.10 0.59 11.35
N ASN A 76 -13.08 0.65 12.68
CA ASN A 76 -12.95 1.89 13.45
C ASN A 76 -11.54 2.52 13.37
N GLU A 77 -10.57 1.81 12.82
CA GLU A 77 -9.18 2.24 12.65
C GLU A 77 -8.80 2.44 11.17
N LEU A 78 -9.77 2.45 10.24
CA LEU A 78 -9.51 2.63 8.82
C LEU A 78 -8.58 3.82 8.54
N LYS A 79 -8.77 4.95 9.24
CA LYS A 79 -7.89 6.13 9.10
C LYS A 79 -6.42 5.79 9.41
N MET A 80 -6.16 5.07 10.50
CA MET A 80 -4.81 4.62 10.84
C MET A 80 -4.23 3.66 9.79
N GLY A 81 -5.05 2.73 9.28
CA GLY A 81 -4.62 1.83 8.20
C GLY A 81 -4.22 2.58 6.93
N LYS A 82 -4.98 3.63 6.56
CA LYS A 82 -4.64 4.55 5.46
C LYS A 82 -3.32 5.26 5.70
N ASP A 83 -3.13 5.83 6.89
CA ASP A 83 -1.94 6.59 7.23
C ASP A 83 -0.68 5.70 7.19
N ARG A 84 -0.77 4.47 7.70
CA ARG A 84 0.33 3.48 7.65
C ARG A 84 0.69 3.05 6.22
N MET A 85 -0.32 2.79 5.38
CA MET A 85 -0.06 2.50 3.96
C MET A 85 0.63 3.67 3.27
N LEU A 86 0.11 4.89 3.47
CA LEU A 86 0.66 6.09 2.87
C LEU A 86 2.11 6.33 3.31
N GLN A 87 2.40 6.24 4.62
CA GLN A 87 3.74 6.40 5.16
C GLN A 87 4.72 5.36 4.60
N THR A 88 4.28 4.10 4.49
CA THR A 88 5.07 3.04 3.87
C THR A 88 5.45 3.39 2.44
N ILE A 89 4.47 3.80 1.63
CA ILE A 89 4.69 4.12 0.22
C ILE A 89 5.61 5.34 0.06
N LEU A 90 5.43 6.38 0.88
CA LEU A 90 6.28 7.58 0.82
C LEU A 90 7.73 7.29 1.22
N GLU A 91 7.97 6.43 2.20
CA GLU A 91 9.34 6.05 2.60
C GLU A 91 10.00 5.11 1.58
N LEU A 92 9.22 4.21 0.97
CA LEU A 92 9.68 3.38 -0.15
C LEU A 92 10.04 4.22 -1.38
N LYS A 93 9.27 5.28 -1.67
CA LYS A 93 9.57 6.23 -2.76
C LYS A 93 10.93 6.93 -2.57
N ALA A 94 11.37 7.08 -1.33
CA ALA A 94 12.62 7.76 -0.99
C ALA A 94 13.86 6.84 -1.05
N GLN A 95 13.68 5.54 -1.36
CA GLN A 95 14.77 4.60 -1.64
C GLN A 95 15.24 4.73 -3.08
#